data_AF-A0A0W0U2G1-F1
#
_entry.id   AF-A0A0W0U2G1-F1
#
_cell.length_a   1.000
_cell.length_b   1.000
_cell.length_c   1.000
_cell.angle_alpha   90.00
_cell.angle_beta   90.00
_cell.angle_gamma   90.00
#
_symmetry.space_group_name_H-M   'P 1'
#
loop_
_entity.id
_entity.type
_entity.pdbx_description
1 polymer ?
#
loop_
_entity_poly.entity_id
_entity_poly.type
_entity_poly.pdbx_seq_one_letter_code
_entity_poly.pdbx_strand_id
1 'polypeptide(L)'
;MNSIERVSWNEIKDMIKTVNPSIYEVIEQINPDEGMPFFLARYNFGEHFGIKKHAYLPSFSGKMERIDSNQTDNEIFRHLGYGKNSLPLGIILDKFCEWHYFGEEDRIFPDCVQGPGAIFNMQIVFDEDKTVDNNVLSVSSGALSSFMLPNIGCARKHARIQKYFNVTAPAPKSPYEHHRIFTDILLGKSTQTNWHSQILYFSEQFINEVKNNDRWLKLKLYFSEALRKKLTQNTYDASCNDLFLSAKKINRFRPTPFIMDTAKYIFNICMGSGIGVKPAVDDQYLPIQDLQKIYSECYGLEYTPTLMAPASLGDQSGSIYYPLQCPFAKINTFKTNQSNSTLTELDKLKNILLAYQDEFTEENGDAYGSPLYRVSKSTQFSFYHYKSAGDGAIKNPLELLEEDERFAFSHCIEKAEFSVDAKLFRGCVRISR
;
A
#
# COMPACT_ATOMS: atom_id res chain seq x y z
N MET A 1 21.10 -4.24 -5.38
CA MET A 1 21.11 -4.58 -6.81
C MET A 1 20.12 -5.71 -7.02
N ASN A 2 19.35 -5.68 -8.11
CA ASN A 2 18.38 -6.74 -8.39
C ASN A 2 19.10 -8.06 -8.65
N SER A 3 18.53 -9.17 -8.19
CA SER A 3 19.10 -10.51 -8.39
C SER A 3 18.03 -11.57 -8.28
N ILE A 4 18.27 -12.73 -8.88
CA ILE A 4 17.45 -13.92 -8.68
C ILE A 4 18.36 -15.13 -8.53
N GLU A 5 18.07 -16.00 -7.57
CA GLU A 5 18.83 -17.22 -7.32
C GLU A 5 17.90 -18.41 -7.12
N ARG A 6 18.35 -19.57 -7.58
CA ARG A 6 17.65 -20.85 -7.38
C ARG A 6 18.02 -21.38 -6.01
N VAL A 7 17.00 -21.75 -5.23
CA VAL A 7 17.14 -22.25 -3.86
C VAL A 7 16.28 -23.48 -3.63
N SER A 8 16.65 -24.28 -2.64
CA SER A 8 15.91 -25.46 -2.17
C SER A 8 15.03 -25.11 -0.97
N TRP A 9 14.07 -26.00 -0.65
CA TRP A 9 13.23 -25.84 0.54
C TRP A 9 14.07 -25.67 1.82
N ASN A 10 15.13 -26.46 1.99
CA ASN A 10 15.98 -26.41 3.18
C ASN A 10 16.68 -25.06 3.37
N GLU A 11 16.98 -24.33 2.29
CA GLU A 11 17.63 -23.01 2.36
C GLU A 11 16.67 -21.90 2.76
N ILE A 12 15.37 -22.02 2.46
CA ILE A 12 14.38 -20.94 2.65
C ILE A 12 13.35 -21.20 3.75
N LYS A 13 13.28 -22.42 4.29
CA LYS A 13 12.20 -22.81 5.22
C LYS A 13 12.16 -21.94 6.49
N ASP A 14 13.31 -21.53 7.02
CA ASP A 14 13.38 -20.66 8.19
C ASP A 14 12.92 -19.23 7.89
N MET A 15 13.17 -18.73 6.67
CA MET A 15 12.66 -17.44 6.22
C MET A 15 11.14 -17.48 6.14
N ILE A 16 10.56 -18.52 5.55
CA ILE A 16 9.09 -18.69 5.48
C ILE A 16 8.50 -18.83 6.88
N LYS A 17 9.11 -19.64 7.75
CA LYS A 17 8.67 -19.80 9.14
C LYS A 17 8.60 -18.47 9.88
N THR A 18 9.57 -17.59 9.64
CA THR A 18 9.64 -16.27 10.28
C THR A 18 8.48 -15.37 9.85
N VAL A 19 8.15 -15.36 8.55
CA VAL A 19 7.18 -14.41 8.00
C VAL A 19 5.75 -14.95 7.93
N ASN A 20 5.59 -16.27 7.84
CA ASN A 20 4.30 -16.94 7.78
C ASN A 20 4.43 -18.37 8.38
N PRO A 21 4.33 -18.50 9.71
CA PRO A 21 4.43 -19.80 10.37
C PRO A 21 3.38 -20.81 9.89
N SER A 22 2.17 -20.33 9.58
CA SER A 22 1.05 -21.19 9.19
C SER A 22 1.28 -21.87 7.84
N ILE A 23 1.81 -21.16 6.83
CA ILE A 23 2.15 -21.80 5.56
C ILE A 23 3.37 -22.72 5.71
N TYR A 24 4.36 -22.31 6.50
CA TYR A 24 5.54 -23.13 6.80
C TYR A 24 5.13 -24.51 7.35
N GLU A 25 4.25 -24.56 8.35
CA GLU A 25 3.81 -25.83 8.94
C GLU A 25 3.16 -26.76 7.93
N VAL A 26 2.40 -26.21 6.98
CA VAL A 26 1.75 -26.98 5.93
C VAL A 26 2.77 -27.51 4.92
N ILE A 27 3.72 -26.69 4.48
CA ILE A 27 4.75 -27.11 3.51
C ILE A 27 5.75 -28.08 4.16
N GLU A 28 6.14 -27.86 5.41
CA GLU A 28 7.07 -28.73 6.14
C GLU A 28 6.51 -30.15 6.32
N GLN A 29 5.19 -30.28 6.53
CA GLN A 29 4.53 -31.60 6.57
C GLN A 29 4.55 -32.32 5.22
N ILE A 30 4.50 -31.56 4.13
CA ILE A 30 4.64 -32.10 2.78
C ILE A 30 6.09 -32.51 2.55
N ASN A 31 7.07 -31.79 3.10
CA ASN A 31 8.50 -32.00 2.89
C ASN A 31 8.84 -32.14 1.39
N PRO A 32 8.83 -31.03 0.63
CA PRO A 32 9.07 -31.04 -0.82
C PRO A 32 10.40 -31.72 -1.16
N ASP A 33 10.43 -32.46 -2.28
CA ASP A 33 11.63 -33.16 -2.73
C ASP A 33 12.79 -32.18 -2.99
N GLU A 34 14.04 -32.60 -2.70
CA GLU A 34 15.23 -31.76 -2.90
C GLU A 34 15.42 -31.28 -4.35
N GLY A 35 14.86 -32.02 -5.31
CA GLY A 35 14.87 -31.65 -6.72
C GLY A 35 13.94 -30.50 -7.10
N MET A 36 12.98 -30.15 -6.24
CA MET A 36 12.00 -29.09 -6.50
C MET A 36 12.59 -27.71 -6.25
N PRO A 37 12.75 -26.86 -7.27
CA PRO A 37 13.36 -25.56 -7.10
C PRO A 37 12.37 -24.50 -6.65
N PHE A 38 12.89 -23.54 -5.90
CA PHE A 38 12.28 -22.24 -5.61
C PHE A 38 13.22 -21.15 -6.13
N PHE A 39 12.71 -19.93 -6.28
CA PHE A 39 13.49 -18.80 -6.80
C PHE A 39 13.38 -17.60 -5.88
N LEU A 40 14.50 -17.21 -5.27
CA LEU A 40 14.58 -16.04 -4.41
C LEU A 40 15.01 -14.83 -5.23
N ALA A 41 14.12 -13.86 -5.38
CA ALA A 41 14.37 -12.62 -6.09
C ALA A 41 14.53 -11.44 -5.13
N ARG A 42 15.46 -10.54 -5.46
CA ARG A 42 15.68 -9.26 -4.79
C ARG A 42 15.43 -8.13 -5.76
N TYR A 43 14.70 -7.12 -5.30
CA TYR A 43 14.35 -5.95 -6.09
C TYR A 43 14.74 -4.68 -5.35
N ASN A 44 15.38 -3.74 -6.05
CA ASN A 44 15.63 -2.40 -5.54
C ASN A 44 14.31 -1.62 -5.39
N PHE A 45 14.32 -0.58 -4.57
CA PHE A 45 13.18 0.34 -4.45
C PHE A 45 12.82 0.93 -5.82
N GLY A 46 11.52 0.98 -6.13
CA GLY A 46 11.06 1.56 -7.40
C GLY A 46 10.81 0.56 -8.51
N GLU A 47 11.41 -0.63 -8.43
CA GLU A 47 11.34 -1.62 -9.52
C GLU A 47 9.95 -2.25 -9.61
N HIS A 48 9.38 -2.28 -10.81
CA HIS A 48 8.14 -3.01 -11.08
C HIS A 48 8.45 -4.45 -11.46
N PHE A 49 7.96 -5.40 -10.66
CA PHE A 49 8.04 -6.84 -10.98
C PHE A 49 6.73 -7.38 -11.58
N GLY A 50 5.69 -6.54 -11.66
CA GLY A 50 4.49 -6.78 -12.46
C GLY A 50 3.94 -5.48 -13.01
N ILE A 51 3.70 -5.43 -14.32
CA ILE A 51 3.05 -4.29 -14.98
C ILE A 51 1.85 -4.85 -15.75
N LYS A 52 0.65 -4.62 -15.23
CA LYS A 52 -0.58 -5.25 -15.74
C LYS A 52 -0.36 -6.77 -15.80
N LYS A 53 -0.68 -7.39 -16.93
CA LYS A 53 -0.56 -8.83 -17.17
C LYS A 53 0.87 -9.34 -17.40
N HIS A 54 1.89 -8.49 -17.25
CA HIS A 54 3.27 -8.84 -17.57
C HIS A 54 4.12 -8.92 -16.29
N ALA A 55 4.69 -10.10 -16.05
CA ALA A 55 5.69 -10.31 -15.00
C ALA A 55 7.09 -9.89 -15.47
N TYR A 56 7.85 -9.28 -14.57
CA TYR A 56 9.25 -8.93 -14.76
C TYR A 56 10.09 -9.57 -13.67
N LEU A 57 11.21 -10.18 -14.07
CA LEU A 57 12.15 -10.84 -13.16
C LEU A 57 13.55 -10.27 -13.38
N PRO A 58 14.40 -10.24 -12.35
CA PRO A 58 15.81 -9.93 -12.52
C PRO A 58 16.47 -11.01 -13.38
N SER A 59 17.27 -10.61 -14.35
CA SER A 59 18.24 -11.51 -15.00
C SER A 59 19.43 -11.76 -14.07
N PHE A 60 20.29 -12.73 -14.39
CA PHE A 60 21.57 -12.94 -13.69
C PHE A 60 22.51 -11.73 -13.76
N SER A 61 22.29 -10.80 -14.70
CA SER A 61 23.02 -9.53 -14.78
C SER A 61 22.44 -8.43 -13.86
N GLY A 62 21.30 -8.70 -13.20
CA GLY A 62 20.56 -7.74 -12.38
C GLY A 62 19.67 -6.77 -13.18
N LYS A 63 19.60 -6.90 -14.51
CA LYS A 63 18.64 -6.15 -15.33
C LYS A 63 17.24 -6.78 -15.23
N MET A 64 16.21 -5.96 -15.11
CA MET A 64 14.82 -6.39 -15.15
C MET A 64 14.41 -6.78 -16.56
N GLU A 65 13.89 -8.00 -16.73
CA GLU A 65 13.43 -8.54 -18.01
C GLU A 65 12.01 -9.08 -17.89
N ARG A 66 11.22 -8.91 -18.96
CA ARG A 66 9.88 -9.50 -19.03
C ARG A 66 10.00 -11.01 -19.11
N ILE A 67 9.20 -11.75 -18.35
CA ILE A 67 9.42 -13.21 -18.17
C ILE A 67 9.41 -14.01 -19.48
N ASP A 68 8.61 -13.64 -20.46
CA ASP A 68 8.50 -14.26 -21.78
C ASP A 68 9.40 -13.60 -22.85
N SER A 69 10.35 -12.76 -22.45
CA SER A 69 11.31 -12.15 -23.38
C SER A 69 12.35 -13.18 -23.85
N ASN A 70 12.88 -12.98 -25.06
CA ASN A 70 14.01 -13.77 -25.56
C ASN A 70 15.32 -13.54 -24.78
N GLN A 71 15.36 -12.55 -23.87
CA GLN A 71 16.50 -12.23 -23.03
C GLN A 71 16.41 -12.90 -21.65
N THR A 72 15.24 -13.48 -21.31
CA THR A 72 15.05 -14.22 -20.08
C THR A 72 15.76 -15.56 -20.16
N ASP A 73 16.43 -15.93 -19.08
CA ASP A 73 17.09 -17.22 -18.98
C ASP A 73 16.09 -18.38 -19.17
N ASN A 74 16.47 -19.37 -19.99
CA ASN A 74 15.64 -20.51 -20.32
C ASN A 74 15.25 -21.34 -19.09
N GLU A 75 16.11 -21.42 -18.07
CA GLU A 75 15.80 -22.12 -16.82
C GLU A 75 14.74 -21.37 -16.01
N ILE A 76 14.86 -20.04 -15.90
CA ILE A 76 13.87 -19.21 -15.21
C ILE A 76 12.51 -19.32 -15.91
N PHE A 77 12.48 -19.18 -17.24
CA PHE A 77 11.24 -19.28 -18.00
C PHE A 77 10.63 -20.68 -17.90
N ARG A 78 11.43 -21.75 -17.91
CA ARG A 78 10.93 -23.12 -17.72
C ARG A 78 10.20 -23.32 -16.40
N HIS A 79 10.64 -22.66 -15.32
CA HIS A 79 10.07 -22.87 -14.00
C HIS A 79 9.02 -21.83 -13.60
N LEU A 80 9.10 -20.61 -14.11
CA LEU A 80 8.23 -19.50 -13.72
C LEU A 80 7.36 -18.98 -14.87
N GLY A 81 7.58 -19.44 -16.10
CA GLY A 81 6.91 -18.97 -17.31
C GLY A 81 5.39 -19.19 -17.34
N TYR A 82 4.86 -20.04 -16.45
CA TYR A 82 3.42 -20.16 -16.21
C TYR A 82 2.79 -18.81 -15.80
N GLY A 83 3.57 -17.93 -15.16
CA GLY A 83 3.14 -16.58 -14.76
C GLY A 83 3.17 -15.52 -15.87
N LYS A 84 3.45 -15.86 -17.13
CA LYS A 84 3.65 -14.87 -18.22
C LYS A 84 2.46 -13.94 -18.52
N ASN A 85 1.25 -14.37 -18.17
CA ASN A 85 0.02 -13.60 -18.36
C ASN A 85 -0.54 -13.04 -17.04
N SER A 86 0.24 -13.14 -15.96
CA SER A 86 -0.09 -12.66 -14.62
C SER A 86 1.23 -12.46 -13.86
N LEU A 87 1.40 -13.12 -12.70
CA LEU A 87 2.65 -13.22 -11.94
C LEU A 87 2.89 -14.68 -11.56
N PRO A 88 4.12 -15.17 -11.41
CA PRO A 88 4.31 -16.47 -10.75
C PRO A 88 3.74 -16.42 -9.32
N LEU A 89 3.30 -17.56 -8.77
CA LEU A 89 2.93 -17.65 -7.36
C LEU A 89 4.15 -17.23 -6.54
N GLY A 90 3.95 -16.34 -5.56
CA GLY A 90 5.05 -15.90 -4.71
C GLY A 90 4.62 -15.49 -3.32
N ILE A 91 5.60 -15.46 -2.42
CA ILE A 91 5.48 -14.96 -1.06
C ILE A 91 6.53 -13.86 -0.83
N ILE A 92 6.11 -12.77 -0.20
CA ILE A 92 7.03 -11.70 0.18
C ILE A 92 7.76 -12.13 1.45
N LEU A 93 9.09 -12.04 1.45
CA LEU A 93 9.96 -12.42 2.58
C LEU A 93 10.52 -11.21 3.31
N ASP A 94 10.76 -10.10 2.62
CA ASP A 94 11.24 -8.86 3.25
C ASP A 94 10.71 -7.63 2.51
N LYS A 95 10.43 -6.58 3.28
CA LYS A 95 9.87 -5.28 2.88
C LYS A 95 8.45 -5.36 2.30
N PHE A 96 7.83 -4.19 2.17
CA PHE A 96 6.51 -4.09 1.55
C PHE A 96 6.61 -3.88 0.03
N CYS A 97 5.61 -4.39 -0.68
CA CYS A 97 5.36 -4.15 -2.10
C CYS A 97 3.99 -3.48 -2.26
N GLU A 98 3.86 -2.60 -3.25
CA GLU A 98 2.63 -1.85 -3.52
C GLU A 98 1.97 -2.32 -4.82
N TRP A 99 0.71 -2.75 -4.70
CA TRP A 99 -0.19 -2.97 -5.84
C TRP A 99 -0.90 -1.67 -6.14
N HIS A 100 -0.89 -1.26 -7.41
CA HIS A 100 -1.37 0.05 -7.82
C HIS A 100 -1.88 0.09 -9.25
N TYR A 101 -2.64 1.14 -9.55
CA TYR A 101 -3.08 1.52 -10.88
C TYR A 101 -2.26 2.68 -11.41
N PHE A 102 -2.01 2.69 -12.73
CA PHE A 102 -1.54 3.87 -13.44
C PHE A 102 -2.73 4.71 -13.89
N GLY A 103 -2.78 5.96 -13.44
CA GLY A 103 -3.71 6.96 -13.93
C GLY A 103 -3.11 7.84 -15.02
N GLU A 104 -3.80 8.95 -15.30
CA GLU A 104 -3.31 9.99 -16.21
C GLU A 104 -1.94 10.54 -15.74
N GLU A 105 -1.07 10.88 -16.69
CA GLU A 105 0.29 11.40 -16.44
C GLU A 105 1.19 10.47 -15.59
N ASP A 106 0.94 9.16 -15.65
CA ASP A 106 1.54 8.09 -14.82
C ASP A 106 1.41 8.32 -13.31
N ARG A 107 0.30 8.92 -12.86
CA ARG A 107 0.00 8.97 -11.43
C ARG A 107 -0.22 7.55 -10.90
N ILE A 108 0.40 7.26 -9.76
CA ILE A 108 0.26 5.99 -9.07
C ILE A 108 -0.87 6.11 -8.05
N PHE A 109 -1.82 5.18 -8.13
CA PHE A 109 -2.89 5.06 -7.16
C PHE A 109 -2.83 3.70 -6.46
N PRO A 110 -2.52 3.64 -5.15
CA PRO A 110 -2.41 2.40 -4.42
C PRO A 110 -3.78 1.70 -4.34
N ASP A 111 -3.76 0.41 -4.64
CA ASP A 111 -4.86 -0.50 -4.37
C ASP A 111 -4.68 -1.17 -3.01
N CYS A 112 -3.51 -1.77 -2.79
CA CYS A 112 -3.10 -2.33 -1.51
C CYS A 112 -1.57 -2.38 -1.37
N VAL A 113 -1.12 -2.56 -0.13
CA VAL A 113 0.31 -2.68 0.21
C VAL A 113 0.48 -3.94 1.03
N GLN A 114 1.32 -4.86 0.57
CA GLN A 114 1.50 -6.17 1.20
C GLN A 114 2.95 -6.34 1.65
N GLY A 115 3.13 -6.89 2.84
CA GLY A 115 4.44 -7.06 3.48
C GLY A 115 4.85 -8.52 3.62
N PRO A 116 5.91 -8.78 4.42
CA PRO A 116 6.39 -10.13 4.69
C PRO A 116 5.28 -11.10 5.10
N GLY A 117 5.29 -12.29 4.51
CA GLY A 117 4.31 -13.36 4.73
C GLY A 117 3.12 -13.33 3.80
N ALA A 118 2.90 -12.23 3.08
CA ALA A 118 1.82 -12.13 2.10
C ALA A 118 2.11 -13.00 0.88
N ILE A 119 1.14 -13.85 0.54
CA ILE A 119 1.17 -14.70 -0.65
C ILE A 119 0.30 -14.04 -1.72
N PHE A 120 0.83 -13.90 -2.93
CA PHE A 120 0.11 -13.32 -4.06
C PHE A 120 -0.03 -14.34 -5.20
N ASN A 121 -1.05 -14.10 -6.02
CA ASN A 121 -1.45 -14.95 -7.15
C ASN A 121 -1.75 -16.43 -6.84
N MET A 122 -2.36 -16.69 -5.67
CA MET A 122 -2.85 -18.02 -5.29
C MET A 122 -3.90 -18.59 -6.27
N GLN A 123 -4.57 -17.74 -7.05
CA GLN A 123 -5.58 -18.12 -8.04
C GLN A 123 -5.03 -19.05 -9.14
N ILE A 124 -3.73 -19.01 -9.42
CA ILE A 124 -3.08 -19.92 -10.37
C ILE A 124 -3.29 -21.39 -9.99
N VAL A 125 -3.36 -21.71 -8.70
CA VAL A 125 -3.59 -23.08 -8.21
C VAL A 125 -4.98 -23.60 -8.61
N PHE A 126 -5.93 -22.71 -8.90
CA PHE A 126 -7.31 -23.05 -9.25
C PHE A 126 -7.65 -22.77 -10.73
N ASP A 127 -6.66 -22.39 -11.55
CA ASP A 127 -6.86 -21.94 -12.94
C ASP A 127 -7.78 -20.71 -13.08
N GLU A 128 -7.80 -19.87 -12.04
CA GLU A 128 -8.64 -18.67 -11.92
C GLU A 128 -7.84 -17.36 -12.03
N ASP A 129 -6.62 -17.41 -12.57
CA ASP A 129 -5.71 -16.25 -12.65
C ASP A 129 -6.02 -15.28 -13.80
N LYS A 130 -7.04 -15.56 -14.61
CA LYS A 130 -7.52 -14.65 -15.66
C LYS A 130 -8.54 -13.67 -15.08
N THR A 131 -8.04 -12.70 -14.32
CA THR A 131 -8.87 -11.67 -13.67
C THR A 131 -8.75 -10.30 -14.36
N VAL A 132 -9.73 -9.44 -14.14
CA VAL A 132 -9.62 -8.02 -14.53
C VAL A 132 -8.45 -7.36 -13.81
N ASP A 133 -8.28 -7.67 -12.53
CA ASP A 133 -7.18 -7.16 -11.69
C ASP A 133 -5.81 -7.46 -12.32
N ASN A 134 -5.57 -8.69 -12.78
CA ASN A 134 -4.33 -9.05 -13.46
C ASN A 134 -4.09 -8.30 -14.78
N ASN A 135 -5.13 -7.70 -15.38
CA ASN A 135 -4.98 -6.89 -16.59
C ASN A 135 -4.76 -5.39 -16.32
N VAL A 136 -5.02 -4.91 -15.10
CA VAL A 136 -5.02 -3.47 -14.79
C VAL A 136 -4.03 -3.11 -13.67
N LEU A 137 -3.91 -3.96 -12.64
CA LEU A 137 -2.98 -3.73 -11.53
C LEU A 137 -1.54 -3.95 -11.94
N SER A 138 -0.67 -3.14 -11.37
CA SER A 138 0.79 -3.30 -11.41
C SER A 138 1.31 -3.43 -9.98
N VAL A 139 2.51 -3.95 -9.82
CA VAL A 139 3.14 -4.13 -8.52
C VAL A 139 4.60 -3.71 -8.55
N SER A 140 5.00 -3.00 -7.51
CA SER A 140 6.35 -2.47 -7.32
C SER A 140 6.98 -2.94 -6.03
N SER A 141 8.32 -3.03 -6.04
CA SER A 141 9.13 -3.15 -4.84
C SER A 141 9.16 -1.81 -4.09
N GLY A 142 8.66 -1.84 -2.86
CA GLY A 142 8.43 -0.64 -2.07
C GLY A 142 7.12 0.07 -2.40
N ALA A 143 6.81 1.07 -1.59
CA ALA A 143 5.60 1.86 -1.69
C ALA A 143 5.84 3.16 -2.46
N LEU A 144 5.50 3.16 -3.75
CA LEU A 144 5.70 4.30 -4.65
C LEU A 144 4.74 5.44 -4.36
N SER A 145 3.53 5.20 -3.86
CA SER A 145 2.62 6.28 -3.48
C SER A 145 3.00 6.98 -2.16
N SER A 146 4.17 6.63 -1.59
CA SER A 146 4.75 7.35 -0.47
C SER A 146 5.16 8.77 -0.85
N PHE A 147 5.04 9.71 0.07
CA PHE A 147 5.35 11.11 -0.18
C PHE A 147 5.95 11.81 1.04
N MET A 148 6.59 12.96 0.83
CA MET A 148 7.12 13.81 1.90
C MET A 148 5.99 14.72 2.37
N LEU A 149 5.71 14.73 3.68
CA LEU A 149 4.67 15.57 4.28
C LEU A 149 5.02 17.06 4.12
N PRO A 150 6.24 17.53 4.47
CA PRO A 150 6.71 18.86 4.11
C PRO A 150 6.66 19.14 2.61
N ASN A 151 6.40 20.39 2.26
CA ASN A 151 6.42 20.82 0.87
C ASN A 151 7.85 20.84 0.31
N ILE A 152 8.12 19.99 -0.69
CA ILE A 152 9.42 19.92 -1.38
C ILE A 152 9.41 20.52 -2.80
N GLY A 153 8.39 21.31 -3.16
CA GLY A 153 8.24 21.91 -4.49
C GLY A 153 9.12 23.15 -4.81
N CYS A 154 10.03 23.57 -3.94
CA CYS A 154 10.90 24.72 -4.20
C CYS A 154 11.96 24.41 -5.28
N ALA A 155 11.81 24.98 -6.48
CA ALA A 155 12.72 24.78 -7.61
C ALA A 155 14.19 25.08 -7.28
N ARG A 156 14.47 26.15 -6.53
CA ARG A 156 15.84 26.53 -6.14
C ARG A 156 16.50 25.49 -5.23
N LYS A 157 15.77 24.97 -4.23
CA LYS A 157 16.29 23.93 -3.32
C LYS A 157 16.41 22.59 -4.06
N HIS A 158 15.43 22.24 -4.89
CA HIS A 158 15.44 21.03 -5.72
C HIS A 158 16.59 20.97 -6.74
N ALA A 159 16.99 22.12 -7.32
CA ALA A 159 18.13 22.18 -8.24
C ALA A 159 19.45 21.66 -7.62
N ARG A 160 19.58 21.68 -6.28
CA ARG A 160 20.72 21.09 -5.57
C ARG A 160 20.70 19.56 -5.66
N ILE A 161 19.52 18.95 -5.44
CA ILE A 161 19.31 17.50 -5.62
C ILE A 161 19.62 17.12 -7.07
N GLN A 162 19.04 17.84 -8.04
CA GLN A 162 19.27 17.56 -9.46
C GLN A 162 20.76 17.55 -9.81
N LYS A 163 21.50 18.56 -9.35
CA LYS A 163 22.94 18.67 -9.60
C LYS A 163 23.76 17.56 -8.91
N TYR A 164 23.44 17.23 -7.66
CA TYR A 164 24.24 16.28 -6.87
C TYR A 164 23.96 14.81 -7.23
N PHE A 165 22.70 14.47 -7.46
CA PHE A 165 22.24 13.10 -7.73
C PHE A 165 21.98 12.83 -9.22
N ASN A 166 22.19 13.81 -10.10
CA ASN A 166 21.92 13.71 -11.53
C ASN A 166 20.46 13.36 -11.85
N VAL A 167 19.52 13.91 -11.06
CA VAL A 167 18.07 13.73 -11.23
C VAL A 167 17.57 14.67 -12.33
N THR A 168 16.81 14.14 -13.29
CA THR A 168 16.26 14.94 -14.40
C THR A 168 14.87 15.48 -14.10
N ALA A 169 14.11 14.83 -13.23
CA ALA A 169 12.76 15.24 -12.84
C ALA A 169 12.75 16.66 -12.23
N PRO A 170 11.78 17.52 -12.61
CA PRO A 170 11.62 18.85 -12.02
C PRO A 170 11.17 18.77 -10.56
N ALA A 171 11.15 19.91 -9.87
CA ALA A 171 10.61 19.98 -8.52
C ALA A 171 9.13 19.54 -8.50
N PRO A 172 8.72 18.69 -7.54
CA PRO A 172 7.40 18.09 -7.57
C PRO A 172 6.33 19.13 -7.25
N LYS A 173 5.24 19.13 -8.01
CA LYS A 173 4.10 20.02 -7.77
C LYS A 173 3.05 19.38 -6.87
N SER A 174 3.04 18.06 -6.79
CA SER A 174 2.08 17.27 -6.03
C SER A 174 2.74 16.04 -5.38
N PRO A 175 2.15 15.48 -4.31
CA PRO A 175 2.62 14.23 -3.71
C PRO A 175 2.74 13.07 -4.70
N TYR A 176 1.88 13.01 -5.72
CA TYR A 176 1.89 11.97 -6.75
C TYR A 176 3.18 11.93 -7.57
N GLU A 177 3.92 13.04 -7.64
CA GLU A 177 5.17 13.14 -8.42
C GLU A 177 6.41 12.71 -7.61
N HIS A 178 6.27 12.52 -6.29
CA HIS A 178 7.43 12.27 -5.42
C HIS A 178 8.12 10.95 -5.75
N HIS A 179 7.36 9.93 -6.14
CA HIS A 179 7.89 8.60 -6.46
C HIS A 179 8.99 8.65 -7.52
N ARG A 180 8.80 9.44 -8.60
CA ARG A 180 9.79 9.58 -9.68
C ARG A 180 11.10 10.13 -9.15
N ILE A 181 11.01 11.16 -8.30
CA ILE A 181 12.18 11.81 -7.71
C ILE A 181 12.88 10.86 -6.74
N PHE A 182 12.12 10.17 -5.87
CA PHE A 182 12.69 9.23 -4.91
C PHE A 182 13.43 8.10 -5.63
N THR A 183 12.81 7.50 -6.65
CA THR A 183 13.44 6.47 -7.47
C THR A 183 14.69 6.99 -8.18
N ASP A 184 14.64 8.16 -8.83
CA ASP A 184 15.80 8.74 -9.52
C ASP A 184 16.98 9.01 -8.56
N ILE A 185 16.69 9.52 -7.36
CA ILE A 185 17.71 9.77 -6.33
C ILE A 185 18.37 8.46 -5.89
N LEU A 186 17.56 7.43 -5.63
CA LEU A 186 18.01 6.17 -5.04
C LEU A 186 18.72 5.26 -6.06
N LEU A 187 18.35 5.36 -7.34
CA LEU A 187 19.05 4.69 -8.45
C LEU A 187 20.31 5.45 -8.91
N GLY A 188 20.49 6.69 -8.48
CA GLY A 188 21.65 7.51 -8.81
C GLY A 188 22.95 6.92 -8.28
N LYS A 189 24.03 7.02 -9.07
CA LYS A 189 25.37 6.48 -8.71
C LYS A 189 25.94 7.07 -7.42
N SER A 190 25.48 8.25 -7.01
CA SER A 190 25.91 8.96 -5.81
C SER A 190 25.29 8.40 -4.53
N THR A 191 24.29 7.52 -4.64
CA THR A 191 23.55 6.96 -3.50
C THR A 191 23.92 5.48 -3.34
N GLN A 192 24.36 5.10 -2.14
CA GLN A 192 24.61 3.69 -1.78
C GLN A 192 23.50 3.22 -0.86
N THR A 193 22.31 2.95 -1.42
CA THR A 193 21.23 2.33 -0.65
C THR A 193 21.37 0.81 -0.68
N ASN A 194 21.24 0.17 0.48
CA ASN A 194 21.18 -1.29 0.60
C ASN A 194 19.75 -1.82 0.61
N TRP A 195 18.77 -0.93 0.40
CA TRP A 195 17.36 -1.27 0.44
C TRP A 195 16.98 -2.19 -0.73
N HIS A 196 16.36 -3.32 -0.40
CA HIS A 196 15.77 -4.23 -1.38
C HIS A 196 14.61 -5.00 -0.76
N SER A 197 13.56 -5.27 -1.54
CA SER A 197 12.56 -6.26 -1.16
C SER A 197 13.01 -7.67 -1.54
N GLN A 198 12.48 -8.67 -0.84
CA GLN A 198 12.75 -10.09 -1.13
C GLN A 198 11.45 -10.83 -1.40
N ILE A 199 11.42 -11.57 -2.51
CA ILE A 199 10.25 -12.34 -2.95
C ILE A 199 10.71 -13.75 -3.30
N LEU A 200 10.03 -14.74 -2.75
CA LEU A 200 10.22 -16.13 -3.12
C LEU A 200 9.13 -16.57 -4.09
N TYR A 201 9.52 -17.05 -5.27
CA TYR A 201 8.62 -17.62 -6.26
C TYR A 201 8.66 -19.15 -6.22
N PHE A 202 7.49 -19.74 -6.44
CA PHE A 202 7.29 -21.18 -6.50
C PHE A 202 7.38 -21.67 -7.95
N SER A 203 8.09 -22.78 -8.19
CA SER A 203 8.22 -23.36 -9.53
C SER A 203 6.92 -23.95 -10.06
N GLU A 204 6.81 -24.09 -11.38
CA GLU A 204 5.68 -24.74 -12.04
C GLU A 204 5.47 -26.18 -11.54
N GLN A 205 6.55 -26.87 -11.21
CA GLN A 205 6.50 -28.19 -10.58
C GLN A 205 5.73 -28.15 -9.24
N PHE A 206 6.04 -27.19 -8.36
CA PHE A 206 5.31 -27.00 -7.10
C PHE A 206 3.82 -26.77 -7.36
N ILE A 207 3.47 -25.92 -8.33
CA ILE A 207 2.07 -25.63 -8.67
C ILE A 207 1.33 -26.89 -9.14
N ASN A 208 1.96 -27.68 -10.01
CA ASN A 208 1.37 -28.91 -10.54
C ASN A 208 1.13 -29.96 -9.46
N GLU A 209 2.02 -30.06 -8.47
CA GLU A 209 1.82 -30.91 -7.29
C GLU A 209 0.63 -30.43 -6.46
N VAL A 210 0.54 -29.14 -6.14
CA VAL A 210 -0.59 -28.58 -5.38
C VAL A 210 -1.92 -28.84 -6.10
N LYS A 211 -1.93 -28.76 -7.44
CA LYS A 211 -3.15 -28.95 -8.24
C LYS A 211 -3.67 -30.38 -8.20
N ASN A 212 -2.77 -31.34 -8.37
CA ASN A 212 -3.10 -32.70 -8.81
C ASN A 212 -2.74 -33.81 -7.81
N ASN A 213 -1.97 -33.52 -6.75
CA ASN A 213 -1.50 -34.53 -5.80
C ASN A 213 -2.25 -34.43 -4.47
N ASP A 214 -2.89 -35.53 -4.05
CA ASP A 214 -3.66 -35.61 -2.80
C ASP A 214 -2.82 -35.34 -1.54
N ARG A 215 -1.51 -35.63 -1.56
CA ARG A 215 -0.58 -35.27 -0.47
C ARG A 215 -0.55 -33.76 -0.21
N TRP A 216 -0.86 -32.96 -1.22
CA TRP A 216 -0.83 -31.50 -1.19
C TRP A 216 -2.20 -30.86 -0.93
N LEU A 217 -3.25 -31.67 -0.72
CA LEU A 217 -4.62 -31.19 -0.54
C LEU A 217 -4.75 -30.16 0.59
N LYS A 218 -4.04 -30.36 1.70
CA LYS A 218 -4.05 -29.41 2.83
C LYS A 218 -3.55 -28.02 2.42
N LEU A 219 -2.52 -27.96 1.57
CA LEU A 219 -1.98 -26.71 1.04
C LEU A 219 -2.95 -26.06 0.04
N LYS A 220 -3.58 -26.87 -0.83
CA LYS A 220 -4.63 -26.38 -1.73
C LYS A 220 -5.80 -25.77 -0.94
N LEU A 221 -6.25 -26.43 0.13
CA LEU A 221 -7.31 -25.92 1.01
C LEU A 221 -6.88 -24.64 1.74
N TYR A 222 -5.63 -24.55 2.18
CA TYR A 222 -5.07 -23.32 2.77
C TYR A 222 -5.20 -22.15 1.79
N PHE A 223 -4.76 -22.32 0.53
CA PHE A 223 -4.88 -21.27 -0.49
C PHE A 223 -6.34 -20.89 -0.77
N SER A 224 -7.25 -21.87 -0.80
CA SER A 224 -8.69 -21.60 -0.96
C SER A 224 -9.27 -20.78 0.19
N GLU A 225 -8.90 -21.08 1.44
CA GLU A 225 -9.34 -20.31 2.61
C GLU A 225 -8.77 -18.88 2.60
N ALA A 226 -7.49 -18.74 2.27
CA ALA A 226 -6.83 -17.43 2.18
C ALA A 226 -7.47 -16.54 1.10
N LEU A 227 -7.80 -17.10 -0.07
CA LEU A 227 -8.51 -16.39 -1.13
C LEU A 227 -9.92 -15.95 -0.70
N ARG A 228 -10.68 -16.83 -0.06
CA ARG A 228 -12.03 -16.50 0.45
C ARG A 228 -12.00 -15.37 1.48
N LYS A 229 -11.05 -15.41 2.42
CA LYS A 229 -10.88 -14.33 3.42
C LYS A 229 -10.64 -12.99 2.74
N LYS A 230 -9.76 -12.94 1.74
CA LYS A 230 -9.48 -11.71 0.97
C LYS A 230 -10.74 -11.15 0.28
N LEU A 231 -11.56 -12.00 -0.31
CA LEU A 231 -12.79 -11.58 -0.99
C LEU A 231 -13.85 -11.02 -0.03
N THR A 232 -13.95 -11.57 1.18
CA THR A 232 -14.98 -11.19 2.16
C THR A 232 -14.75 -9.86 2.89
N GLN A 233 -13.58 -9.22 2.73
CA GLN A 233 -13.21 -8.02 3.50
C GLN A 233 -13.56 -6.69 2.80
N ASN A 234 -14.33 -6.66 1.71
CA ASN A 234 -14.54 -5.47 0.87
C ASN A 234 -15.92 -4.80 1.04
N THR A 235 -15.97 -3.51 1.39
CA THR A 235 -17.24 -2.73 1.52
C THR A 235 -17.98 -2.50 0.20
N TYR A 236 -17.32 -2.72 -0.93
CA TYR A 236 -17.95 -2.65 -2.24
C TYR A 236 -18.65 -3.94 -2.65
N ASP A 237 -18.70 -4.93 -1.75
CA ASP A 237 -19.67 -6.01 -1.85
C ASP A 237 -21.10 -5.45 -1.94
N ALA A 238 -21.96 -6.12 -2.71
CA ALA A 238 -23.32 -5.66 -2.98
C ALA A 238 -24.11 -5.39 -1.69
N SER A 239 -23.98 -6.30 -0.71
CA SER A 239 -24.71 -6.23 0.56
C SER A 239 -24.29 -5.02 1.40
N CYS A 240 -23.00 -4.71 1.43
CA CYS A 240 -22.49 -3.54 2.13
C CYS A 240 -22.93 -2.25 1.42
N ASN A 241 -22.88 -2.24 0.08
CA ASN A 241 -23.31 -1.07 -0.69
C ASN A 241 -24.79 -0.72 -0.45
N ASP A 242 -25.65 -1.72 -0.37
CA ASP A 242 -27.08 -1.51 -0.10
C ASP A 242 -27.32 -0.84 1.26
N LEU A 243 -26.55 -1.21 2.29
CA LEU A 243 -26.60 -0.58 3.61
C LEU A 243 -26.19 0.90 3.57
N PHE A 244 -25.19 1.27 2.77
CA PHE A 244 -24.81 2.68 2.59
C PHE A 244 -25.88 3.50 1.89
N LEU A 245 -26.61 2.88 0.96
CA LEU A 245 -27.69 3.53 0.19
C LEU A 245 -29.00 3.62 0.97
N SER A 246 -29.29 2.65 1.84
CA SER A 246 -30.52 2.61 2.64
C SER A 246 -30.44 3.43 3.93
N ALA A 247 -29.24 3.85 4.34
CA ALA A 247 -29.01 4.59 5.58
C ALA A 247 -29.84 5.89 5.66
N LYS A 248 -30.62 6.06 6.73
CA LYS A 248 -31.57 7.16 6.88
C LYS A 248 -31.01 8.33 7.68
N LYS A 249 -30.13 8.09 8.66
CA LYS A 249 -29.58 9.14 9.54
C LYS A 249 -28.74 10.16 8.80
N ILE A 250 -28.24 9.81 7.61
CA ILE A 250 -27.47 10.71 6.74
C ILE A 250 -28.33 11.71 5.96
N ASN A 251 -29.61 11.41 5.71
CA ASN A 251 -30.47 12.19 4.81
C ASN A 251 -30.64 13.65 5.24
N ARG A 252 -30.63 13.91 6.56
CA ARG A 252 -30.72 15.27 7.11
C ARG A 252 -29.58 16.20 6.67
N PHE A 253 -28.43 15.64 6.32
CA PHE A 253 -27.24 16.39 5.91
C PHE A 253 -27.16 16.63 4.40
N ARG A 254 -28.05 16.00 3.61
CA ARG A 254 -28.12 16.12 2.14
C ARG A 254 -26.73 15.98 1.50
N PRO A 255 -26.02 14.85 1.73
CA PRO A 255 -24.67 14.70 1.23
C PRO A 255 -24.65 14.70 -0.30
N THR A 256 -23.62 15.33 -0.87
CA THR A 256 -23.32 15.17 -2.30
C THR A 256 -22.79 13.76 -2.57
N PRO A 257 -22.94 13.20 -3.79
CA PRO A 257 -22.38 11.90 -4.15
C PRO A 257 -20.90 11.74 -3.79
N PHE A 258 -20.09 12.79 -4.01
CA PHE A 258 -18.67 12.81 -3.64
C PHE A 258 -18.41 12.56 -2.13
N ILE A 259 -19.21 13.19 -1.26
CA ILE A 259 -19.09 13.01 0.19
C ILE A 259 -19.55 11.62 0.62
N MET A 260 -20.59 11.08 -0.02
CA MET A 260 -21.06 9.71 0.24
C MET A 260 -19.99 8.67 -0.14
N ASP A 261 -19.43 8.78 -1.35
CA ASP A 261 -18.37 7.89 -1.81
C ASP A 261 -17.10 8.02 -0.95
N THR A 262 -16.75 9.24 -0.55
CA THR A 262 -15.61 9.46 0.36
C THR A 262 -15.86 8.79 1.72
N ALA A 263 -17.08 8.93 2.27
CA ALA A 263 -17.44 8.27 3.52
C ALA A 263 -17.39 6.74 3.39
N LYS A 264 -17.96 6.19 2.31
CA LYS A 264 -17.89 4.76 2.00
C LYS A 264 -16.46 4.27 1.89
N TYR A 265 -15.59 5.01 1.20
CA TYR A 265 -14.18 4.67 1.08
C TYR A 265 -13.47 4.68 2.44
N ILE A 266 -13.76 5.64 3.31
CA ILE A 266 -13.24 5.67 4.68
C ILE A 266 -13.68 4.42 5.45
N PHE A 267 -14.94 4.00 5.35
CA PHE A 267 -15.38 2.72 5.92
C PHE A 267 -14.67 1.50 5.29
N ASN A 268 -14.29 1.58 4.01
CA ASN A 268 -13.47 0.55 3.38
C ASN A 268 -12.08 0.46 4.03
N ILE A 269 -11.49 1.60 4.39
CA ILE A 269 -10.26 1.66 5.21
C ILE A 269 -10.54 1.03 6.58
N CYS A 270 -11.66 1.35 7.23
CA CYS A 270 -12.06 0.77 8.51
C CYS A 270 -12.17 -0.76 8.47
N MET A 271 -12.56 -1.33 7.33
CA MET A 271 -12.61 -2.79 7.10
C MET A 271 -11.27 -3.45 6.78
N GLY A 272 -10.21 -2.68 6.59
CA GLY A 272 -8.89 -3.19 6.20
C GLY A 272 -8.70 -3.43 4.70
N SER A 273 -9.71 -3.14 3.87
CA SER A 273 -9.65 -3.27 2.39
C SER A 273 -9.37 -1.95 1.66
N GLY A 274 -9.44 -0.83 2.37
CA GLY A 274 -9.03 0.48 1.89
C GLY A 274 -7.60 0.81 2.30
N ILE A 275 -7.04 1.82 1.65
CA ILE A 275 -5.72 2.37 1.94
C ILE A 275 -5.88 3.82 2.41
N GLY A 276 -5.20 4.16 3.50
CA GLY A 276 -4.88 5.54 3.83
C GLY A 276 -3.37 5.70 3.85
N VAL A 277 -2.86 6.68 4.61
CA VAL A 277 -1.44 6.87 4.83
C VAL A 277 -1.09 6.89 6.31
N LYS A 278 0.15 6.56 6.64
CA LYS A 278 0.74 6.72 7.99
C LYS A 278 2.14 7.30 7.88
N PRO A 279 2.67 7.99 8.91
CA PRO A 279 4.08 8.33 8.93
C PRO A 279 4.93 7.04 8.97
N ALA A 280 5.95 6.98 8.11
CA ALA A 280 6.90 5.89 8.06
C ALA A 280 8.03 6.14 9.08
N VAL A 281 8.31 5.13 9.90
CA VAL A 281 9.30 5.18 10.99
C VAL A 281 10.40 4.12 10.86
N ASP A 282 10.34 3.34 9.79
CA ASP A 282 11.34 2.35 9.43
C ASP A 282 11.50 2.25 7.91
N ASP A 283 12.52 1.51 7.50
CA ASP A 283 12.82 1.24 6.10
C ASP A 283 11.96 0.10 5.52
N GLN A 284 10.75 -0.18 6.03
CA GLN A 284 9.94 -1.31 5.51
C GLN A 284 9.25 -0.98 4.18
N TYR A 285 8.83 0.26 3.98
CA TYR A 285 8.09 0.70 2.79
C TYR A 285 8.98 1.35 1.73
N LEU A 286 10.03 2.03 2.17
CA LEU A 286 10.97 2.82 1.37
C LEU A 286 12.23 3.09 2.21
N PRO A 287 13.38 3.46 1.62
CA PRO A 287 14.59 3.81 2.38
C PRO A 287 14.43 5.20 3.00
N ILE A 288 13.79 5.27 4.16
CA ILE A 288 13.47 6.53 4.85
C ILE A 288 14.74 7.21 5.34
N GLN A 289 15.73 6.45 5.83
CA GLN A 289 16.95 7.04 6.37
C GLN A 289 17.72 7.81 5.28
N ASP A 290 17.86 7.21 4.10
CA ASP A 290 18.53 7.83 2.95
C ASP A 290 17.77 9.09 2.49
N LEU A 291 16.45 8.97 2.31
CA LEU A 291 15.62 10.09 1.84
C LEU A 291 15.60 11.25 2.85
N GLN A 292 15.41 10.97 4.14
CA GLN A 292 15.44 12.00 5.18
C GLN A 292 16.77 12.75 5.20
N LYS A 293 17.89 12.03 5.09
CA LYS A 293 19.22 12.64 5.05
C LYS A 293 19.39 13.54 3.83
N ILE A 294 18.99 13.07 2.65
CA ILE A 294 19.12 13.82 1.40
C ILE A 294 18.31 15.12 1.44
N TYR A 295 17.07 15.07 1.91
CA TYR A 295 16.24 16.27 2.03
C TYR A 295 16.68 17.19 3.19
N SER A 296 17.27 16.65 4.24
CA SER A 296 17.82 17.48 5.33
C SER A 296 19.08 18.22 4.85
N GLU A 297 20.06 17.49 4.31
CA GLU A 297 21.41 18.02 4.04
C GLU A 297 21.52 18.70 2.66
N CYS A 298 21.01 18.07 1.59
CA CYS A 298 21.17 18.58 0.23
C CYS A 298 20.10 19.61 -0.12
N TYR A 299 18.84 19.29 0.17
CA TYR A 299 17.73 20.20 -0.09
C TYR A 299 17.71 21.37 0.92
N GLY A 300 18.09 21.12 2.18
CA GLY A 300 18.03 22.10 3.26
C GLY A 300 16.59 22.29 3.74
N LEU A 301 15.92 21.19 4.08
CA LEU A 301 14.58 21.21 4.64
C LEU A 301 14.61 21.73 6.08
N GLU A 302 13.72 22.67 6.40
CA GLU A 302 13.62 23.31 7.73
C GLU A 302 12.65 22.57 8.66
N TYR A 303 11.79 21.73 8.07
CA TYR A 303 10.80 20.92 8.75
C TYR A 303 11.26 19.49 8.96
N THR A 304 10.64 18.78 9.91
CA THR A 304 10.85 17.35 10.11
C THR A 304 10.58 16.62 8.79
N PRO A 305 11.53 15.85 8.22
CA PRO A 305 11.37 15.16 6.94
C PRO A 305 10.46 13.93 7.08
N THR A 306 9.21 14.13 7.50
CA THR A 306 8.24 13.06 7.70
C THR A 306 7.81 12.49 6.35
N LEU A 307 8.10 11.22 6.12
CA LEU A 307 7.63 10.46 4.96
C LEU A 307 6.31 9.77 5.33
N MET A 308 5.30 9.94 4.49
CA MET A 308 4.02 9.25 4.60
C MET A 308 4.03 8.06 3.66
N ALA A 309 3.66 6.88 4.16
CA ALA A 309 3.54 5.66 3.37
C ALA A 309 2.08 5.17 3.32
N PRO A 310 1.63 4.59 2.19
CA PRO A 310 0.33 3.95 2.08
C PRO A 310 0.23 2.76 3.06
N ALA A 311 -0.90 2.66 3.75
CA ALA A 311 -1.14 1.59 4.71
C ALA A 311 -2.64 1.28 4.86
N SER A 312 -2.95 0.01 5.10
CA SER A 312 -4.27 -0.41 5.56
C SER A 312 -4.38 -0.29 7.08
N LEU A 313 -5.61 -0.20 7.57
CA LEU A 313 -5.90 -0.26 9.00
C LEU A 313 -5.78 -1.73 9.46
N GLY A 314 -4.60 -2.10 9.94
CA GLY A 314 -4.31 -3.43 10.47
C GLY A 314 -4.88 -3.67 11.88
N ASP A 315 -4.61 -4.86 12.41
CA ASP A 315 -5.06 -5.29 13.74
C ASP A 315 -4.15 -4.76 14.88
N GLN A 316 -2.96 -4.26 14.55
CA GLN A 316 -2.08 -3.60 15.52
C GLN A 316 -2.45 -2.12 15.65
N SER A 317 -2.57 -1.67 16.90
CA SER A 317 -2.94 -0.31 17.33
C SER A 317 -2.14 0.76 16.58
N GLY A 318 -2.71 1.27 15.49
CA GLY A 318 -2.08 2.27 14.64
C GLY A 318 -3.14 3.14 14.00
N SER A 319 -2.89 4.45 13.99
CA SER A 319 -3.75 5.39 13.29
C SER A 319 -3.40 5.45 11.81
N ILE A 320 -4.42 5.52 10.96
CA ILE A 320 -4.33 5.75 9.52
C ILE A 320 -4.98 7.10 9.21
N TYR A 321 -4.41 7.81 8.25
CA TYR A 321 -4.81 9.16 7.86
C TYR A 321 -5.34 9.15 6.43
N TYR A 322 -6.49 9.78 6.22
CA TYR A 322 -7.09 9.96 4.91
C TYR A 322 -7.07 11.45 4.52
N PRO A 323 -6.27 11.85 3.51
CA PRO A 323 -6.27 13.21 2.97
C PRO A 323 -7.45 13.47 2.01
N LEU A 324 -8.22 14.53 2.24
CA LEU A 324 -9.27 14.97 1.30
C LEU A 324 -8.69 15.53 -0.01
N GLN A 325 -7.47 16.08 0.03
CA GLN A 325 -6.83 16.75 -1.12
C GLN A 325 -5.97 15.82 -1.98
N CYS A 326 -5.69 14.60 -1.51
CA CYS A 326 -4.92 13.60 -2.24
C CYS A 326 -5.76 12.32 -2.36
N PRO A 327 -6.89 12.35 -3.10
CA PRO A 327 -7.76 11.19 -3.19
C PRO A 327 -7.04 10.00 -3.83
N PHE A 328 -7.34 8.81 -3.32
CA PHE A 328 -6.95 7.53 -3.90
C PHE A 328 -7.96 7.14 -4.99
N ALA A 329 -7.56 6.34 -5.99
CA ALA A 329 -8.32 6.10 -7.23
C ALA A 329 -9.75 5.55 -7.06
N LYS A 330 -10.11 4.99 -5.90
CA LYS A 330 -11.41 4.32 -5.70
C LYS A 330 -12.61 5.27 -5.50
N ILE A 331 -12.41 6.58 -5.54
CA ILE A 331 -13.50 7.57 -5.52
C ILE A 331 -13.89 7.90 -6.95
N ASN A 332 -14.98 7.28 -7.40
CA ASN A 332 -15.45 7.35 -8.79
C ASN A 332 -16.43 8.50 -9.05
N THR A 333 -16.81 9.26 -8.02
CA THR A 333 -17.67 10.43 -8.17
C THR A 333 -16.86 11.71 -8.32
N PHE A 334 -17.19 12.49 -9.35
CA PHE A 334 -16.55 13.77 -9.59
C PHE A 334 -16.94 14.77 -8.51
N LYS A 335 -15.93 15.45 -7.98
CA LYS A 335 -16.15 16.67 -7.22
C LYS A 335 -16.75 17.72 -8.16
N THR A 336 -18.00 18.08 -7.93
CA THR A 336 -18.58 19.25 -8.62
C THR A 336 -17.84 20.50 -8.15
N ASN A 337 -17.53 21.43 -9.05
CA ASN A 337 -16.84 22.71 -8.78
C ASN A 337 -17.70 23.66 -7.92
N GLN A 338 -18.18 23.19 -6.77
CA GLN A 338 -18.80 24.04 -5.78
C GLN A 338 -17.68 24.77 -5.03
N SER A 339 -17.82 26.08 -4.89
CA SER A 339 -16.91 27.01 -4.21
C SER A 339 -16.81 26.79 -2.68
N ASN A 340 -16.98 25.55 -2.20
CA ASN A 340 -16.90 25.21 -0.79
C ASN A 340 -15.44 25.13 -0.37
N SER A 341 -15.12 25.69 0.80
CA SER A 341 -13.80 25.51 1.39
C SER A 341 -13.60 24.05 1.82
N THR A 342 -12.37 23.55 1.79
CA THR A 342 -12.07 22.16 2.24
C THR A 342 -12.41 21.94 3.72
N LEU A 343 -12.36 22.99 4.54
CA LEU A 343 -12.82 22.93 5.93
C LEU A 343 -14.34 22.65 6.01
N THR A 344 -15.13 23.32 5.18
CA THR A 344 -16.59 23.09 5.10
C THR A 344 -16.90 21.67 4.60
N GLU A 345 -16.10 21.15 3.67
CA GLU A 345 -16.24 19.77 3.19
C GLU A 345 -15.88 18.74 4.26
N LEU A 346 -14.80 18.99 5.01
CA LEU A 346 -14.41 18.16 6.14
C LEU A 346 -15.49 18.13 7.22
N ASP A 347 -16.11 19.28 7.53
CA ASP A 347 -17.20 19.35 8.49
C ASP A 347 -18.44 18.55 8.03
N LYS A 348 -18.81 18.65 6.76
CA LYS A 348 -19.87 17.82 6.16
C LYS A 348 -19.53 16.33 6.25
N LEU A 349 -18.31 15.95 5.86
CA LEU A 349 -17.85 14.56 5.90
C LEU A 349 -17.86 13.99 7.32
N LYS A 350 -17.41 14.77 8.32
CA LYS A 350 -17.49 14.42 9.74
C LYS A 350 -18.91 14.06 10.13
N ASN A 351 -19.88 14.94 9.85
CA ASN A 351 -21.27 14.74 10.23
C ASN A 351 -21.86 13.48 9.56
N ILE A 352 -21.47 13.20 8.31
CA ILE A 352 -21.89 12.01 7.57
C ILE A 352 -21.27 10.73 8.15
N LEU A 353 -19.97 10.71 8.41
CA LEU A 353 -19.28 9.56 8.99
C LEU A 353 -19.85 9.18 10.35
N LEU A 354 -20.07 10.17 11.23
CA LEU A 354 -20.65 9.94 12.54
C LEU A 354 -22.10 9.47 12.47
N ALA A 355 -22.87 9.94 11.47
CA ALA A 355 -24.25 9.48 11.27
C ALA A 355 -24.32 8.04 10.74
N TYR A 356 -23.43 7.66 9.81
CA TYR A 356 -23.29 6.27 9.40
C TYR A 356 -22.86 5.39 10.57
N GLN A 357 -21.89 5.82 11.36
CA GLN A 357 -21.44 5.08 12.54
C GLN A 357 -22.59 4.88 13.55
N ASP A 358 -23.32 5.94 13.87
CA ASP A 358 -24.48 5.88 14.76
C ASP A 358 -25.59 4.95 14.23
N GLU A 359 -25.83 4.89 12.92
CA GLU A 359 -26.81 3.97 12.33
C GLU A 359 -26.32 2.52 12.32
N PHE A 360 -25.08 2.28 11.92
CA PHE A 360 -24.51 0.94 11.80
C PHE A 360 -24.19 0.28 13.14
N THR A 361 -24.23 1.02 14.25
CA THR A 361 -24.06 0.46 15.61
C THR A 361 -25.39 0.11 16.30
N GLU A 362 -26.54 0.34 15.67
CA GLU A 362 -27.85 0.00 16.25
C GLU A 362 -28.03 -1.51 16.40
N GLU A 363 -28.36 -1.96 17.62
CA GLU A 363 -28.51 -3.40 17.95
C GLU A 363 -29.68 -4.08 17.21
N ASN A 364 -30.68 -3.30 16.78
CA ASN A 364 -31.83 -3.79 16.02
C ASN A 364 -31.79 -3.33 14.55
N GLY A 365 -30.64 -2.81 14.09
CA GLY A 365 -30.47 -2.29 12.73
C GLY A 365 -30.02 -3.37 11.73
N ASP A 366 -30.17 -3.07 10.43
CA ASP A 366 -29.84 -4.01 9.33
C ASP A 366 -28.35 -4.39 9.28
N ALA A 367 -27.48 -3.55 9.84
CA ALA A 367 -26.04 -3.82 9.89
C ALA A 367 -25.64 -4.77 11.04
N TYR A 368 -26.53 -5.10 11.98
CA TYR A 368 -26.19 -5.82 13.21
C TYR A 368 -25.38 -7.11 12.96
N GLY A 369 -24.28 -7.29 13.70
CA GLY A 369 -23.41 -8.47 13.61
C GLY A 369 -22.49 -8.54 12.37
N SER A 370 -22.75 -7.72 11.35
CA SER A 370 -21.96 -7.64 10.12
C SER A 370 -20.56 -7.03 10.35
N PRO A 371 -19.65 -7.13 9.36
CA PRO A 371 -18.39 -6.40 9.39
C PRO A 371 -18.58 -4.88 9.59
N LEU A 372 -19.60 -4.26 8.98
CA LEU A 372 -19.88 -2.82 9.13
C LEU A 372 -20.19 -2.46 10.58
N TYR A 373 -21.04 -3.24 11.24
CA TYR A 373 -21.37 -3.02 12.64
C TYR A 373 -20.15 -3.13 13.55
N ARG A 374 -19.30 -4.15 13.33
CA ARG A 374 -18.09 -4.35 14.13
C ARG A 374 -17.12 -3.20 13.98
N VAL A 375 -16.79 -2.80 12.74
CA VAL A 375 -15.84 -1.70 12.51
C VAL A 375 -16.43 -0.35 12.96
N SER A 376 -17.74 -0.17 12.87
CA SER A 376 -18.40 1.05 13.37
C SER A 376 -18.30 1.16 14.89
N LYS A 377 -18.36 0.04 15.63
CA LYS A 377 -18.16 0.04 17.09
C LYS A 377 -16.71 0.21 17.52
N SER A 378 -15.76 -0.33 16.76
CA SER A 378 -14.35 -0.36 17.16
C SER A 378 -13.51 0.77 16.58
N THR A 379 -14.04 1.61 15.69
CA THR A 379 -13.28 2.68 15.05
C THR A 379 -13.61 4.05 15.62
N GLN A 380 -12.60 4.89 15.83
CA GLN A 380 -12.74 6.29 16.19
C GLN A 380 -12.27 7.18 15.03
N PHE A 381 -13.04 8.25 14.77
CA PHE A 381 -12.68 9.28 13.80
C PHE A 381 -12.24 10.56 14.51
N SER A 382 -11.10 11.11 14.08
CA SER A 382 -10.66 12.47 14.44
C SER A 382 -10.39 13.28 13.18
N PHE A 383 -10.62 14.59 13.22
CA PHE A 383 -10.63 15.44 12.03
C PHE A 383 -9.63 16.56 12.21
N TYR A 384 -8.78 16.81 11.21
CA TYR A 384 -7.73 17.84 11.30
C TYR A 384 -7.78 18.78 10.10
N HIS A 385 -7.57 20.06 10.39
CA HIS A 385 -7.42 21.09 9.38
C HIS A 385 -6.45 22.18 9.85
N TYR A 386 -5.47 22.57 9.03
CA TYR A 386 -4.41 23.52 9.40
C TYR A 386 -4.90 24.91 9.85
N LYS A 387 -6.09 25.32 9.41
CA LYS A 387 -6.75 26.57 9.84
C LYS A 387 -7.61 26.44 11.10
N SER A 388 -7.67 25.27 11.73
CA SER A 388 -8.47 25.12 12.94
C SER A 388 -7.82 25.83 14.13
N ALA A 389 -8.66 26.45 14.97
CA ALA A 389 -8.25 27.15 16.18
C ALA A 389 -7.99 26.21 17.38
N GLY A 390 -8.21 24.89 17.24
CA GLY A 390 -7.83 23.88 18.24
C GLY A 390 -8.86 23.58 19.34
N ASP A 391 -9.97 24.32 19.40
CA ASP A 391 -11.02 24.20 20.44
C ASP A 391 -12.33 23.55 19.92
N GLY A 392 -12.35 23.13 18.66
CA GLY A 392 -13.54 22.61 17.99
C GLY A 392 -13.50 21.11 17.66
N ALA A 393 -14.60 20.62 17.08
CA ALA A 393 -14.71 19.24 16.58
C ALA A 393 -13.78 18.91 15.39
N ILE A 394 -13.02 19.89 14.90
CA ILE A 394 -11.92 19.73 13.94
C ILE A 394 -10.68 20.31 14.63
N LYS A 395 -9.63 19.52 14.77
CA LYS A 395 -8.42 19.80 15.54
C LYS A 395 -7.35 20.50 14.73
N ASN A 396 -6.40 21.13 15.43
CA ASN A 396 -5.19 21.63 14.80
C ASN A 396 -4.18 20.48 14.64
N PRO A 397 -3.47 20.36 13.49
CA PRO A 397 -2.47 19.30 13.31
C PRO A 397 -1.35 19.30 14.34
N LEU A 398 -1.06 20.42 15.02
CA LEU A 398 -0.06 20.47 16.09
C LEU A 398 -0.34 19.45 17.21
N GLU A 399 -1.61 19.15 17.48
CA GLU A 399 -2.01 18.13 18.47
C GLU A 399 -1.47 16.73 18.11
N LEU A 400 -1.17 16.46 16.83
CA LEU A 400 -0.62 15.17 16.40
C LEU A 400 0.79 14.91 16.94
N LEU A 401 1.54 15.95 17.33
CA LEU A 401 2.86 15.76 17.94
C LEU A 401 2.77 15.07 19.31
N GLU A 402 1.63 15.23 20.00
CA GLU A 402 1.36 14.57 21.28
C GLU A 402 0.57 13.27 21.09
N GLU A 403 -0.34 13.24 20.10
CA GLU A 403 -1.26 12.12 19.87
C GLU A 403 -0.68 10.98 19.00
N ASP A 404 0.39 11.23 18.24
CA ASP A 404 1.04 10.26 17.35
C ASP A 404 2.53 10.62 17.14
N GLU A 405 3.39 10.06 17.99
CA GLU A 405 4.85 10.29 18.01
C GLU A 405 5.54 10.05 16.66
N ARG A 406 4.92 9.28 15.76
CA ARG A 406 5.47 9.00 14.42
C ARG A 406 5.59 10.26 13.56
N PHE A 407 4.84 11.33 13.85
CA PHE A 407 5.01 12.63 13.17
C PHE A 407 6.26 13.39 13.63
N ALA A 408 6.77 13.13 14.82
CA ALA A 408 8.01 13.71 15.33
C ALA A 408 9.26 12.92 14.91
N PHE A 409 9.08 11.75 14.27
CA PHE A 409 10.17 10.86 13.92
C PHE A 409 11.10 11.42 12.84
N SER A 410 12.41 11.40 13.10
CA SER A 410 13.46 11.68 12.13
C SER A 410 14.78 11.00 12.50
N HIS A 411 15.49 10.46 11.51
CA HIS A 411 16.85 9.93 11.66
C HIS A 411 17.93 11.02 11.65
N CYS A 412 17.61 12.25 11.22
CA CYS A 412 18.63 13.23 10.83
C CYS A 412 18.56 14.54 11.62
N ILE A 413 17.41 14.90 12.19
CA ILE A 413 17.23 16.21 12.84
C ILE A 413 16.49 16.04 14.17
N GLU A 414 17.15 16.41 15.27
CA GLU A 414 16.56 16.36 16.62
C GLU A 414 15.59 17.54 16.91
N LYS A 415 15.65 18.64 16.15
CA LYS A 415 14.86 19.87 16.37
C LYS A 415 14.44 20.56 15.08
N ALA A 416 13.54 19.93 14.32
CA ALA A 416 12.91 20.55 13.16
C ALA A 416 11.46 20.94 13.46
N GLU A 417 10.95 21.95 12.74
CA GLU A 417 9.55 22.36 12.88
C GLU A 417 8.61 21.32 12.26
N PHE A 418 7.41 21.18 12.80
CA PHE A 418 6.38 20.33 12.21
C PHE A 418 5.65 21.05 11.07
N SER A 419 5.45 20.38 9.94
CA SER A 419 4.74 20.93 8.77
C SER A 419 3.21 20.94 8.95
N VAL A 420 2.73 21.83 9.82
CA VAL A 420 1.29 21.99 10.14
C VAL A 420 0.45 22.36 8.91
N ASP A 421 1.02 23.09 7.95
CA ASP A 421 0.36 23.58 6.74
C ASP A 421 0.46 22.63 5.53
N ALA A 422 0.99 21.42 5.76
CA ALA A 422 1.14 20.38 4.75
C ALA A 422 -0.19 20.09 4.03
N LYS A 423 -0.11 19.65 2.76
CA LYS A 423 -1.29 19.38 1.93
C LYS A 423 -2.23 18.33 2.55
N LEU A 424 -1.68 17.36 3.28
CA LEU A 424 -2.43 16.37 4.06
C LEU A 424 -3.44 17.06 5.00
N PHE A 425 -2.99 18.09 5.72
CA PHE A 425 -3.78 18.80 6.72
C PHE A 425 -4.67 19.91 6.18
N ARG A 426 -4.80 20.03 4.86
CA ARG A 426 -5.87 20.86 4.25
C ARG A 426 -7.25 20.22 4.35
N GLY A 427 -7.30 19.01 4.89
CA GLY A 427 -8.49 18.29 5.31
C GLY A 427 -8.11 16.83 5.51
N CYS A 428 -8.09 16.36 6.74
CA CYS A 428 -7.61 15.03 7.07
C CYS A 428 -8.54 14.34 8.05
N VAL A 429 -8.82 13.06 7.81
CA VAL A 429 -9.52 12.18 8.75
C VAL A 429 -8.51 11.19 9.30
N ARG A 430 -8.29 11.19 10.61
CA ARG A 430 -7.59 10.12 11.33
C ARG A 430 -8.60 9.04 11.68
N ILE A 431 -8.19 7.80 11.44
CA ILE A 431 -8.95 6.58 11.67
C ILE A 431 -8.11 5.75 12.63
N SER A 432 -8.64 5.43 13.81
CA SER A 432 -7.97 4.62 14.83
C SER A 432 -8.90 3.52 15.35
N ARG A 433 -8.34 2.41 15.81
CA ARG A 433 -9.05 1.32 16.49
C ARG A 433 -8.64 1.24 17.94
#